data_AF-A0A9N9E782-F1
#
_entry.id   AF-A0A9N9E782-F1
#
_cell.length_a   1.000
_cell.length_b   1.000
_cell.length_c   1.000
_cell.angle_alpha   90.00
_cell.angle_beta   90.00
_cell.angle_gamma   90.00
#
_symmetry.space_group_name_H-M   'P 1'
#
loop_
_entity.id
_entity.type
_entity.pdbx_description
1 polymer ?
#
loop_
_entity_poly.entity_id
_entity_poly.type
_entity_poly.pdbx_seq_one_letter_code
_entity_poly.pdbx_strand_id
1 'polypeptide(L)'
;YGEGEYKPDERIDTPIIYTQTITRTTTILPTESPTPIDNVDDINDDTTTPDDNSDPGLSKDELVNLKYCKSKQCKFIFAYKHGEQESKAQMHFRSIVGLALRLNRTIVLPNVGGSRLGACLAHPFDYYYDMDGLRKQFPQLKFILLADFKKWTREREIPPTIKYVEINRERITRQNWVLDGYTNGTKLRKAACLGDCNPLLIPEEVPTTTIGLHNRWANTPKVMEEGHLLIINNTQTSAEFLLVKAHSFRLLFPTEA
;
A
#
# COMPACT_ATOMS: atom_id res chain seq x y z
N TYR A 1 62.46 15.02 -1.90
CA TYR A 1 62.44 15.91 -0.73
C TYR A 1 61.29 16.90 -0.88
N GLY A 2 60.30 16.82 0.01
CA GLY A 2 59.20 17.79 0.12
C GLY A 2 57.81 17.16 0.01
N GLU A 3 57.44 16.34 0.99
CA GLU A 3 56.07 15.88 1.22
C GLU A 3 55.21 17.04 1.76
N GLY A 4 54.01 17.21 1.22
CA GLY A 4 52.97 18.07 1.80
C GLY A 4 51.93 17.19 2.47
N GLU A 5 51.99 17.11 3.81
CA GLU A 5 50.99 16.43 4.63
C GLU A 5 49.66 17.19 4.64
N TYR A 6 48.60 16.53 4.22
CA TYR A 6 47.23 16.98 4.41
C TYR A 6 46.65 16.30 5.65
N LYS A 7 46.42 17.06 6.73
CA LYS A 7 45.71 16.61 7.94
C LYS A 7 44.20 16.86 7.78
N PRO A 8 43.34 15.84 7.90
CA PRO A 8 41.91 16.05 8.03
C PRO A 8 41.53 16.33 9.49
N ASP A 9 40.62 17.30 9.63
CA ASP A 9 40.04 17.86 10.85
C ASP A 9 39.16 16.83 11.59
N GLU A 10 39.44 16.57 12.87
CA GLU A 10 38.64 15.71 13.74
C GLU A 10 37.37 16.45 14.18
N ARG A 11 36.23 16.18 13.53
CA ARG A 11 34.91 16.46 14.12
C ARG A 11 34.39 15.24 14.85
N ILE A 12 34.32 15.37 16.17
CA ILE A 12 33.67 14.45 17.09
C ILE A 12 32.15 14.63 16.94
N ASP A 13 31.50 13.72 16.22
CA ASP A 13 30.04 13.56 16.25
C ASP A 13 29.69 12.37 17.15
N THR A 14 29.33 12.66 18.40
CA THR A 14 28.73 11.70 19.31
C THR A 14 27.26 11.45 18.92
N PRO A 15 26.83 10.20 18.64
CA PRO A 15 25.43 9.93 18.38
C PRO A 15 24.62 9.92 19.68
N ILE A 16 23.63 10.80 19.74
CA ILE A 16 22.59 10.81 20.79
C ILE A 16 21.68 9.60 20.55
N ILE A 17 21.74 8.61 21.43
CA ILE A 17 20.89 7.42 21.41
C ILE A 17 19.58 7.76 22.13
N TYR A 18 18.48 7.85 21.38
CA TYR A 18 17.13 7.86 21.96
C TYR A 18 16.60 6.42 22.03
N THR A 19 16.59 5.82 23.22
CA THR A 19 15.84 4.60 23.50
C THR A 19 14.45 4.98 24.02
N GLN A 20 13.39 4.63 23.28
CA GLN A 20 12.02 4.68 23.80
C GLN A 20 11.55 3.28 24.19
N THR A 21 11.11 3.15 25.43
CA THR A 21 10.58 1.92 26.04
C THR A 21 9.11 1.75 25.63
N ILE A 22 8.78 0.61 25.03
CA ILE A 22 7.40 0.25 24.66
C ILE A 22 6.77 -0.54 25.80
N THR A 23 5.75 0.02 26.46
CA THR A 23 4.91 -0.68 27.43
C THR A 23 3.70 -1.28 26.71
N ARG A 24 3.56 -2.61 26.70
CA ARG A 24 2.37 -3.31 26.17
C ARG A 24 1.30 -3.41 27.25
N THR A 25 0.15 -2.77 27.03
CA THR A 25 -1.09 -3.04 27.76
C THR A 25 -1.96 -3.96 26.91
N THR A 26 -2.19 -5.18 27.39
CA THR A 26 -3.09 -6.16 26.74
C THR A 26 -4.44 -6.05 27.43
N THR A 27 -5.47 -5.58 26.72
CA THR A 27 -6.86 -5.63 27.16
C THR A 27 -7.56 -6.73 26.37
N ILE A 28 -7.94 -7.80 27.07
CA ILE A 28 -8.71 -8.92 26.55
C ILE A 28 -10.20 -8.56 26.65
N LEU A 29 -10.93 -8.60 25.53
CA LEU A 29 -12.40 -8.55 25.50
C LEU A 29 -12.94 -9.99 25.42
N PRO A 30 -13.98 -10.34 26.19
CA PRO A 30 -14.56 -11.69 26.17
C PRO A 30 -15.51 -11.91 24.99
N THR A 31 -15.48 -13.15 24.50
CA THR A 31 -16.28 -13.74 23.43
C THR A 31 -17.65 -14.15 23.95
N GLU A 32 -18.74 -13.68 23.33
CA GLU A 32 -20.07 -14.27 23.51
C GLU A 32 -20.48 -15.05 22.26
N SER A 33 -21.01 -16.26 22.49
CA SER A 33 -21.54 -17.18 21.47
C SER A 33 -23.05 -16.97 21.29
N PRO A 34 -23.63 -17.10 20.10
CA PRO A 34 -25.07 -17.04 19.92
C PRO A 34 -25.74 -18.43 20.03
N THR A 35 -26.86 -18.47 20.76
CA THR A 35 -27.80 -19.60 20.84
C THR A 35 -28.73 -19.68 19.61
N PRO A 36 -29.31 -20.86 19.30
CA PRO A 36 -30.18 -21.08 18.15
C PRO A 36 -31.62 -20.60 18.42
N ILE A 37 -32.30 -20.09 17.38
CA ILE A 37 -33.75 -19.80 17.42
C ILE A 37 -34.45 -20.68 16.38
N ASP A 38 -35.51 -21.35 16.84
CA ASP A 38 -36.39 -22.24 16.11
C ASP A 38 -37.31 -21.51 15.10
N ASN A 39 -37.66 -22.23 14.03
CA ASN A 39 -38.64 -21.86 13.01
C ASN A 39 -40.08 -21.91 13.54
N VAL A 40 -40.92 -20.95 13.14
CA VAL A 40 -42.35 -21.17 12.83
C VAL A 40 -42.76 -20.24 11.67
N ASP A 41 -43.43 -20.85 10.69
CA ASP A 41 -44.03 -20.26 9.50
C ASP A 41 -45.13 -19.23 9.83
N ASP A 42 -45.26 -18.18 9.00
CA ASP A 42 -46.59 -17.81 8.50
C ASP A 42 -46.50 -16.97 7.21
N ILE A 43 -47.22 -17.44 6.20
CA ILE A 43 -47.40 -16.83 4.89
C ILE A 43 -48.48 -15.76 5.03
N ASN A 44 -48.19 -14.51 4.64
CA ASN A 44 -49.22 -13.59 4.20
C ASN A 44 -48.75 -12.79 2.98
N ASP A 45 -49.48 -13.05 1.91
CA ASP A 45 -49.59 -12.31 0.66
C ASP A 45 -50.31 -10.99 0.95
N ASP A 46 -49.64 -9.85 0.77
CA ASP A 46 -50.34 -8.62 0.38
C ASP A 46 -49.41 -7.67 -0.38
N THR A 47 -49.99 -7.14 -1.44
CA THR A 47 -49.38 -6.31 -2.46
C THR A 47 -49.03 -4.95 -1.88
N THR A 48 -47.73 -4.71 -1.66
CA THR A 48 -47.23 -3.35 -1.44
C THR A 48 -46.09 -3.07 -2.41
N THR A 49 -46.23 -1.94 -3.09
CA THR A 49 -45.28 -1.22 -3.94
C THR A 49 -43.81 -1.48 -3.64
N PRO A 50 -42.90 -1.46 -4.65
CA PRO A 50 -41.47 -1.52 -4.37
C PRO A 50 -41.08 -0.30 -3.53
N ASP A 51 -41.02 -0.51 -2.23
CA ASP A 51 -40.43 0.41 -1.27
C ASP A 51 -39.02 0.69 -1.76
N ASP A 52 -38.83 1.95 -2.12
CA ASP A 52 -37.56 2.61 -2.31
C ASP A 52 -36.85 2.56 -0.94
N ASN A 53 -36.28 1.40 -0.62
CA ASN A 53 -35.45 1.17 0.57
C ASN A 53 -34.13 1.91 0.38
N SER A 54 -34.20 3.24 0.43
CA SER A 54 -33.05 4.10 0.69
C SER A 54 -32.58 3.80 2.11
N ASP A 55 -31.65 2.85 2.21
CA ASP A 55 -30.75 2.64 3.35
C ASP A 55 -30.32 4.01 3.91
N PRO A 56 -30.42 4.27 5.21
CA PRO A 56 -30.36 5.63 5.75
C PRO A 56 -29.07 6.36 5.33
N GLY A 57 -29.25 7.42 4.55
CA GLY A 57 -28.34 8.56 4.46
C GLY A 57 -26.90 8.31 4.05
N LEU A 58 -26.60 7.29 3.24
CA LEU A 58 -25.25 7.10 2.70
C LEU A 58 -24.88 8.28 1.79
N SER A 59 -23.69 8.85 2.01
CA SER A 59 -23.12 9.82 1.09
C SER A 59 -22.83 9.18 -0.26
N LYS A 60 -22.77 10.00 -1.31
CA LYS A 60 -22.42 9.52 -2.66
C LYS A 60 -21.06 8.82 -2.70
N ASP A 61 -20.07 9.34 -1.97
CA ASP A 61 -18.75 8.71 -1.86
C ASP A 61 -18.81 7.35 -1.15
N GLU A 62 -19.67 7.17 -0.15
CA GLU A 62 -19.88 5.85 0.49
C GLU A 62 -20.54 4.85 -0.48
N LEU A 63 -21.50 5.29 -1.29
CA LEU A 63 -22.09 4.44 -2.36
C LEU A 63 -21.03 4.02 -3.38
N VAL A 64 -20.15 4.95 -3.78
CA VAL A 64 -19.01 4.65 -4.66
C VAL A 64 -18.04 3.67 -3.98
N ASN A 65 -17.73 3.85 -2.69
CA ASN A 65 -16.86 2.93 -1.95
C ASN A 65 -17.48 1.53 -1.83
N LEU A 66 -18.79 1.42 -1.61
CA LEU A 66 -19.51 0.14 -1.58
C LEU A 66 -19.45 -0.55 -2.94
N LYS A 67 -19.59 0.19 -4.05
CA LYS A 67 -19.48 -0.36 -5.41
C LYS A 67 -18.14 -1.07 -5.63
N TYR A 68 -17.03 -0.41 -5.30
CA TYR A 68 -15.67 -0.89 -5.64
C TYR A 68 -14.98 -1.74 -4.55
N CYS A 69 -15.26 -1.51 -3.27
CA CYS A 69 -14.52 -2.10 -2.14
C CYS A 69 -15.39 -2.95 -1.20
N LYS A 70 -16.71 -2.91 -1.40
CA LYS A 70 -17.71 -3.54 -0.53
C LYS A 70 -17.57 -3.08 0.93
N SER A 71 -17.25 -1.80 1.11
CA SER A 71 -17.03 -1.15 2.40
C SER A 71 -17.36 0.33 2.28
N LYS A 72 -17.83 0.98 3.36
CA LYS A 72 -18.05 2.43 3.40
C LYS A 72 -16.76 3.24 3.22
N GLN A 73 -15.61 2.63 3.55
CA GLN A 73 -14.29 3.21 3.38
C GLN A 73 -13.38 2.28 2.57
N CYS A 74 -12.70 2.83 1.58
CA CYS A 74 -11.69 2.14 0.80
C CYS A 74 -10.29 2.54 1.26
N LYS A 75 -9.42 1.55 1.48
CA LYS A 75 -7.99 1.77 1.69
C LYS A 75 -7.21 1.00 0.65
N PHE A 76 -6.51 1.72 -0.21
CA PHE A 76 -5.75 1.19 -1.32
C PHE A 76 -4.24 1.27 -1.07
N ILE A 77 -3.53 0.33 -1.67
CA ILE A 77 -2.08 0.39 -1.87
C ILE A 77 -1.78 0.14 -3.35
N PHE A 78 -0.89 0.95 -3.92
CA PHE A 78 -0.48 0.79 -5.32
C PHE A 78 1.03 0.92 -5.49
N ALA A 79 1.66 -0.15 -5.98
CA ALA A 79 3.04 -0.10 -6.45
C ALA A 79 3.05 0.19 -7.95
N TYR A 80 3.27 1.45 -8.33
CA TYR A 80 3.04 1.88 -9.72
C TYR A 80 4.19 1.53 -10.68
N LYS A 81 5.38 1.25 -10.15
CA LYS A 81 6.59 1.02 -10.94
C LYS A 81 7.31 -0.24 -10.49
N HIS A 82 7.31 -1.25 -11.36
CA HIS A 82 8.19 -2.41 -11.29
C HIS A 82 9.13 -2.36 -12.49
N GLY A 83 10.37 -1.92 -12.29
CA GLY A 83 11.32 -1.69 -13.38
C GLY A 83 11.89 -2.97 -14.01
N GLU A 84 11.42 -4.14 -13.61
CA GLU A 84 12.11 -5.41 -13.81
C GLU A 84 11.33 -6.31 -14.77
N GLN A 85 12.04 -7.28 -15.34
CA GLN A 85 11.42 -8.36 -16.11
C GLN A 85 10.57 -9.25 -15.22
N GLU A 86 9.61 -9.93 -15.84
CA GLU A 86 8.48 -10.62 -15.21
C GLU A 86 8.83 -11.44 -13.97
N SER A 87 9.81 -12.35 -14.03
CA SER A 87 10.15 -13.22 -12.89
C SER A 87 10.55 -12.44 -11.64
N LYS A 88 11.27 -11.31 -11.80
CA LYS A 88 11.61 -10.40 -10.71
C LYS A 88 10.44 -9.51 -10.31
N ALA A 89 9.64 -9.07 -11.29
CA ALA A 89 8.44 -8.29 -11.02
C ALA A 89 7.41 -9.06 -10.18
N GLN A 90 7.22 -10.36 -10.43
CA GLN A 90 6.34 -11.23 -9.63
C GLN A 90 6.85 -11.37 -8.19
N MET A 91 8.16 -11.54 -8.01
CA MET A 91 8.82 -11.56 -6.70
C MET A 91 8.56 -10.25 -5.93
N HIS A 92 8.78 -9.09 -6.55
CA HIS A 92 8.53 -7.81 -5.90
C HIS A 92 7.05 -7.51 -5.72
N PHE A 93 6.17 -8.01 -6.58
CA PHE A 93 4.73 -7.95 -6.35
C PHE A 93 4.33 -8.69 -5.07
N ARG A 94 4.85 -9.90 -4.82
CA ARG A 94 4.63 -10.62 -3.55
C ARG A 94 5.06 -9.82 -2.31
N SER A 95 6.13 -9.03 -2.43
CA SER A 95 6.53 -8.12 -1.35
C SER A 95 5.48 -7.05 -1.07
N ILE A 96 4.86 -6.49 -2.12
CA ILE A 96 3.76 -5.52 -1.97
C ILE A 96 2.50 -6.20 -1.41
N VAL A 97 2.25 -7.46 -1.77
CA VAL A 97 1.17 -8.28 -1.21
C VAL A 97 1.33 -8.46 0.31
N GLY A 98 2.53 -8.84 0.78
CA GLY A 98 2.82 -8.96 2.21
C GLY A 98 2.68 -7.64 2.97
N LEU A 99 3.03 -6.51 2.34
CA LEU A 99 2.81 -5.19 2.91
C LEU A 99 1.31 -4.85 2.99
N ALA A 100 0.56 -5.10 1.91
CA ALA A 100 -0.87 -4.83 1.85
C ALA A 100 -1.64 -5.63 2.92
N LEU A 101 -1.26 -6.89 3.14
CA LEU A 101 -1.87 -7.75 4.14
C LEU A 101 -1.73 -7.17 5.55
N ARG A 102 -0.50 -6.78 5.93
CA ARG A 102 -0.23 -6.15 7.24
C ARG A 102 -0.96 -4.83 7.45
N LEU A 103 -1.07 -4.04 6.38
CA LEU A 103 -1.73 -2.74 6.42
C LEU A 103 -3.25 -2.84 6.26
N ASN A 104 -3.80 -4.04 6.01
CA ASN A 104 -5.18 -4.29 5.66
C ASN A 104 -5.68 -3.38 4.52
N ARG A 105 -4.95 -3.41 3.38
CA ARG A 105 -5.21 -2.57 2.21
C ARG A 105 -5.59 -3.40 0.99
N THR A 106 -6.54 -2.89 0.21
CA THR A 106 -6.89 -3.42 -1.12
C THR A 106 -5.76 -3.09 -2.10
N ILE A 107 -5.28 -4.08 -2.83
CA ILE A 107 -4.19 -3.88 -3.79
C ILE A 107 -4.76 -3.39 -5.11
N VAL A 108 -4.23 -2.26 -5.60
CA VAL A 108 -4.44 -1.83 -6.99
C VAL A 108 -3.45 -2.59 -7.86
N LEU A 109 -3.97 -3.40 -8.78
CA LEU A 109 -3.16 -4.23 -9.67
C LEU A 109 -2.61 -3.37 -10.83
N PRO A 110 -1.29 -3.41 -11.09
CA PRO A 110 -0.70 -2.66 -12.20
C PRO A 110 -1.10 -3.24 -13.55
N ASN A 111 -0.94 -2.45 -14.60
CA ASN A 111 -1.03 -2.94 -15.97
C ASN A 111 0.19 -3.81 -16.34
N VAL A 112 0.12 -4.46 -17.49
CA VAL A 112 1.11 -5.43 -17.99
C VAL A 112 1.42 -5.20 -19.47
N GLY A 113 2.62 -5.60 -19.88
CA GLY A 113 3.08 -5.47 -21.26
C GLY A 113 4.58 -5.72 -21.42
N GLY A 114 4.98 -6.39 -22.52
CA GLY A 114 6.38 -6.69 -22.80
C GLY A 114 7.09 -7.42 -21.65
N SER A 115 6.43 -8.42 -21.04
CA SER A 115 6.93 -9.21 -19.90
C SER A 115 7.32 -8.36 -18.68
N ARG A 116 6.51 -7.34 -18.37
CA ARG A 116 6.70 -6.42 -17.23
C ARG A 116 5.35 -6.07 -16.60
N LEU A 117 5.42 -5.60 -15.35
CA LEU A 117 4.32 -5.02 -14.60
C LEU A 117 4.56 -3.50 -14.43
N GLY A 118 3.53 -2.68 -14.54
CA GLY A 118 3.65 -1.25 -14.31
C GLY A 118 2.39 -0.48 -14.69
N ALA A 119 2.19 0.67 -14.05
CA ALA A 119 0.96 1.46 -14.21
C ALA A 119 0.72 1.95 -15.66
N CYS A 120 1.80 2.19 -16.40
CA CYS A 120 1.76 2.79 -17.72
C CYS A 120 1.74 1.78 -18.88
N LEU A 121 1.59 0.49 -18.59
CA LEU A 121 1.57 -0.54 -19.61
C LEU A 121 0.18 -0.68 -20.25
N ALA A 122 0.13 -1.30 -21.43
CA ALA A 122 -1.03 -1.24 -22.32
C ALA A 122 -2.21 -2.12 -21.88
N HIS A 123 -1.94 -3.26 -21.23
CA HIS A 123 -2.97 -4.25 -20.94
C HIS A 123 -3.28 -4.29 -19.43
N PRO A 124 -4.53 -4.57 -19.03
CA PRO A 124 -4.85 -4.77 -17.62
C PRO A 124 -4.20 -6.05 -17.08
N PHE A 125 -4.09 -6.16 -15.76
CA PHE A 125 -3.43 -7.29 -15.08
C PHE A 125 -3.99 -8.66 -15.50
N ASP A 126 -5.32 -8.75 -15.62
CA ASP A 126 -6.08 -9.94 -15.99
C ASP A 126 -5.93 -10.33 -17.47
N TYR A 127 -5.18 -9.57 -18.27
CA TYR A 127 -4.80 -9.96 -19.62
C TYR A 127 -3.77 -11.11 -19.63
N TYR A 128 -2.88 -11.17 -18.63
CA TYR A 128 -1.86 -12.22 -18.51
C TYR A 128 -2.01 -13.09 -17.26
N TYR A 129 -2.58 -12.55 -16.18
CA TYR A 129 -2.61 -13.24 -14.89
C TYR A 129 -4.01 -13.71 -14.52
N ASP A 130 -4.10 -14.91 -13.98
CA ASP A 130 -5.34 -15.48 -13.47
C ASP A 130 -5.75 -14.80 -12.15
N MET A 131 -6.85 -14.04 -12.22
CA MET A 131 -7.44 -13.36 -11.06
C MET A 131 -8.00 -14.34 -10.02
N ASP A 132 -8.52 -15.48 -10.44
CA ASP A 132 -9.11 -16.46 -9.51
C ASP A 132 -8.01 -17.24 -8.80
N GLY A 133 -6.95 -17.62 -9.51
CA GLY A 133 -5.72 -18.14 -8.92
C GLY A 133 -5.12 -17.18 -7.89
N LEU A 134 -5.04 -15.89 -8.22
CA LEU A 134 -4.53 -14.87 -7.30
C LEU A 134 -5.39 -14.74 -6.03
N ARG A 135 -6.72 -14.73 -6.17
CA ARG A 135 -7.65 -14.68 -5.03
C ARG A 135 -7.58 -15.94 -4.17
N LYS A 136 -7.43 -17.11 -4.80
CA LYS A 136 -7.23 -18.39 -4.09
C LYS A 136 -5.92 -18.41 -3.31
N GLN A 137 -4.86 -17.83 -3.87
CA GLN A 137 -3.57 -17.74 -3.18
C GLN A 137 -3.62 -16.76 -1.99
N PHE A 138 -4.36 -15.66 -2.12
CA PHE A 138 -4.47 -14.62 -1.09
C PHE A 138 -5.92 -14.32 -0.69
N PRO A 139 -6.63 -15.26 -0.04
CA PRO A 139 -8.07 -15.13 0.22
C PRO A 139 -8.43 -13.99 1.18
N GLN A 140 -7.48 -13.54 2.00
CA GLN A 140 -7.66 -12.43 2.93
C GLN A 140 -7.50 -11.05 2.28
N LEU A 141 -6.98 -10.99 1.05
CA LEU A 141 -6.71 -9.75 0.35
C LEU A 141 -7.78 -9.44 -0.68
N LYS A 142 -8.05 -8.14 -0.81
CA LYS A 142 -8.89 -7.60 -1.87
C LYS A 142 -8.01 -7.03 -2.97
N PHE A 143 -8.45 -7.19 -4.21
CA PHE A 143 -7.76 -6.72 -5.40
C PHE A 143 -8.71 -5.90 -6.26
N ILE A 144 -8.18 -4.85 -6.89
CA ILE A 144 -8.90 -4.04 -7.87
C ILE A 144 -7.99 -3.81 -9.07
N LEU A 145 -8.53 -3.87 -10.29
CA LEU A 145 -7.77 -3.51 -11.50
C LEU A 145 -7.50 -2.00 -11.51
N LEU A 146 -6.37 -1.58 -12.07
CA LEU A 146 -6.04 -0.15 -12.19
C LEU A 146 -7.16 0.64 -12.89
N ALA A 147 -7.81 0.07 -13.91
CA ALA A 147 -8.92 0.71 -14.60
C ALA A 147 -10.11 1.00 -13.67
N ASP A 148 -10.47 0.06 -12.80
CA ASP A 148 -11.58 0.23 -11.86
C ASP A 148 -11.21 1.16 -10.70
N PHE A 149 -9.96 1.12 -10.23
CA PHE A 149 -9.45 2.14 -9.31
C PHE A 149 -9.56 3.55 -9.91
N LYS A 150 -9.17 3.73 -11.18
CA LYS A 150 -9.31 5.02 -11.88
C LYS A 150 -10.77 5.47 -11.98
N LYS A 151 -11.72 4.55 -12.23
CA LYS A 151 -13.15 4.89 -12.20
C LYS A 151 -13.62 5.28 -10.81
N TRP A 152 -13.23 4.52 -9.78
CA TRP A 152 -13.50 4.86 -8.38
C TRP A 152 -13.08 6.29 -8.05
N THR A 153 -11.86 6.72 -8.43
CA THR A 153 -11.44 8.10 -8.17
C THR A 153 -12.33 9.14 -8.84
N ARG A 154 -12.77 8.89 -10.09
CA ARG A 154 -13.56 9.85 -10.89
C ARG A 154 -15.02 9.97 -10.45
N GLU A 155 -15.59 8.90 -9.91
CA GLU A 155 -16.99 8.89 -9.47
C GLU A 155 -17.19 9.60 -8.12
N ARG A 156 -16.11 9.84 -7.37
CA ARG A 156 -16.13 10.52 -6.08
C ARG A 156 -16.23 12.04 -6.21
N GLU A 157 -16.87 12.64 -5.22
CA GLU A 157 -16.94 14.08 -5.02
C GLU A 157 -15.71 14.61 -4.29
N ILE A 158 -15.26 13.88 -3.26
CA ILE A 158 -14.10 14.25 -2.46
C ILE A 158 -12.89 13.45 -2.94
N PRO A 159 -11.76 14.09 -3.28
CA PRO A 159 -10.55 13.35 -3.63
C PRO A 159 -10.06 12.54 -2.43
N PRO A 160 -9.57 11.30 -2.64
CA PRO A 160 -9.04 10.52 -1.54
C PRO A 160 -7.76 11.15 -0.98
N THR A 161 -7.58 11.00 0.32
CA THR A 161 -6.31 11.31 0.98
C THR A 161 -5.18 10.41 0.47
N ILE A 162 -4.00 10.98 0.23
CA ILE A 162 -2.85 10.28 -0.33
C ILE A 162 -1.62 10.37 0.58
N LYS A 163 -0.89 9.25 0.69
CA LYS A 163 0.49 9.21 1.18
C LYS A 163 1.38 8.57 0.11
N TYR A 164 2.52 9.20 -0.20
CA TYR A 164 3.52 8.62 -1.07
C TYR A 164 4.69 8.07 -0.25
N VAL A 165 5.12 6.84 -0.55
CA VAL A 165 6.29 6.22 0.09
C VAL A 165 7.26 5.72 -0.96
N GLU A 166 8.52 6.08 -0.79
CA GLU A 166 9.62 5.59 -1.62
C GLU A 166 10.56 4.71 -0.79
N ILE A 167 10.70 3.45 -1.16
CA ILE A 167 11.59 2.49 -0.49
C ILE A 167 12.78 2.27 -1.40
N ASN A 168 13.95 2.73 -0.97
CA ASN A 168 15.17 2.73 -1.75
C ASN A 168 16.25 1.87 -1.10
N ARG A 169 17.13 1.34 -1.94
CA ARG A 169 18.42 0.82 -1.46
C ARG A 169 19.33 1.98 -1.06
N GLU A 170 19.73 1.99 0.20
CA GLU A 170 20.80 2.84 0.69
C GLU A 170 22.17 2.20 0.38
N ARG A 171 23.11 3.02 -0.11
CA ARG A 171 24.43 2.57 -0.60
C ARG A 171 25.61 3.21 0.13
N ILE A 172 25.40 4.39 0.69
CA ILE A 172 26.39 5.26 1.32
C ILE A 172 26.39 5.00 2.83
N THR A 173 25.25 5.25 3.48
CA THR A 173 25.15 5.09 4.93
C THR A 173 24.93 3.61 5.23
N ARG A 174 25.77 3.01 6.07
CA ARG A 174 25.65 1.57 6.43
C ARG A 174 24.49 1.31 7.39
N GLN A 175 23.49 2.18 7.40
CA GLN A 175 22.38 2.23 8.34
C GLN A 175 21.08 2.49 7.58
N ASN A 176 19.97 2.01 8.13
CA ASN A 176 18.66 2.39 7.63
C ASN A 176 18.35 3.83 8.03
N TRP A 177 17.57 4.53 7.23
CA TRP A 177 17.11 5.88 7.55
C TRP A 177 15.72 6.13 6.98
N VAL A 178 15.07 7.14 7.55
CA VAL A 178 13.76 7.63 7.12
C VAL A 178 13.85 9.14 6.98
N LEU A 179 13.31 9.66 5.89
CA LEU A 179 13.22 11.09 5.63
C LEU A 179 11.81 11.43 5.15
N ASP A 180 11.13 12.31 5.89
CA ASP A 180 9.88 12.89 5.46
C ASP A 180 10.11 14.17 4.66
N GLY A 181 9.21 14.46 3.73
CA GLY A 181 9.25 15.65 2.89
C GLY A 181 8.08 15.71 1.92
N TYR A 182 8.29 16.38 0.79
CA TYR A 182 7.28 16.56 -0.24
C TYR A 182 7.82 16.20 -1.62
N THR A 183 6.96 15.68 -2.49
CA THR A 183 7.29 15.45 -3.90
C THR A 183 6.33 16.20 -4.81
N ASN A 184 6.80 16.47 -6.03
CA ASN A 184 6.01 17.15 -7.04
C ASN A 184 4.94 16.20 -7.60
N GLY A 185 3.68 16.51 -7.32
CA GLY A 185 2.51 15.71 -7.71
C GLY A 185 2.31 15.61 -9.21
N THR A 186 2.65 16.63 -10.00
CA THR A 186 2.56 16.57 -11.47
C THR A 186 3.50 15.50 -12.03
N LYS A 187 4.75 15.46 -11.55
CA LYS A 187 5.70 14.41 -11.90
C LYS A 187 5.21 13.03 -11.44
N LEU A 188 4.68 12.94 -10.22
CA LEU A 188 4.19 11.68 -9.65
C LEU A 188 3.00 11.13 -10.43
N ARG A 189 2.05 11.99 -10.81
CA ARG A 189 0.87 11.64 -11.60
C ARG A 189 1.24 11.08 -12.97
N LYS A 190 2.20 11.73 -13.65
CA LYS A 190 2.74 11.24 -14.92
C LYS A 190 3.45 9.90 -14.74
N ALA A 191 4.29 9.76 -13.71
CA ALA A 191 5.06 8.55 -13.45
C ALA A 191 4.17 7.35 -13.09
N ALA A 192 3.07 7.58 -12.38
CA ALA A 192 2.10 6.56 -11.99
C ALA A 192 0.97 6.35 -13.02
N CYS A 193 0.98 7.06 -14.15
CA CYS A 193 -0.09 7.03 -15.15
C CYS A 193 -1.50 7.21 -14.57
N LEU A 194 -1.62 8.15 -13.63
CA LEU A 194 -2.86 8.55 -12.96
C LEU A 194 -3.37 9.91 -13.49
N GLY A 195 -2.99 10.28 -14.72
CA GLY A 195 -3.37 11.57 -15.35
C GLY A 195 -4.86 11.70 -15.64
N ASP A 196 -5.54 10.58 -15.85
CA ASP A 196 -6.96 10.41 -16.14
C ASP A 196 -7.82 10.13 -14.90
N CYS A 197 -7.23 10.16 -13.71
CA CYS A 197 -7.96 10.10 -12.45
C CYS A 197 -8.66 11.43 -12.14
N ASN A 198 -9.41 11.47 -11.03
CA ASN A 198 -9.86 12.74 -10.44
C ASN A 198 -8.70 13.75 -10.42
N PRO A 199 -8.87 14.95 -10.98
CA PRO A 199 -7.79 15.93 -11.09
C PRO A 199 -7.13 16.29 -9.76
N LEU A 200 -7.83 16.13 -8.63
CA LEU A 200 -7.35 16.42 -7.29
C LEU A 200 -6.78 15.21 -6.54
N LEU A 201 -6.77 14.01 -7.15
CA LEU A 201 -6.23 12.79 -6.53
C LEU A 201 -4.79 12.96 -6.01
N ILE A 202 -3.95 13.62 -6.82
CA ILE A 202 -2.55 13.87 -6.51
C ILE A 202 -2.34 15.39 -6.50
N PRO A 203 -2.36 16.05 -5.32
CA PRO A 203 -2.14 17.49 -5.21
C PRO A 203 -0.74 17.88 -5.71
N GLU A 204 -0.50 19.17 -5.95
CA GLU A 204 0.78 19.66 -6.48
C GLU A 204 1.99 19.29 -5.60
N GLU A 205 1.79 19.29 -4.29
CA GLU A 205 2.75 18.79 -3.31
C GLU A 205 2.15 17.61 -2.56
N VAL A 206 2.87 16.48 -2.57
CA VAL A 206 2.42 15.23 -1.95
C VAL A 206 3.33 14.89 -0.78
N PRO A 207 2.79 14.71 0.44
CA PRO A 207 3.55 14.21 1.57
C PRO A 207 4.23 12.90 1.22
N THR A 208 5.55 12.87 1.43
CA THR A 208 6.41 11.76 1.01
C THR A 208 7.23 11.28 2.20
N THR A 209 7.27 9.96 2.39
CA THR A 209 8.24 9.31 3.28
C THR A 209 9.22 8.51 2.43
N THR A 210 10.51 8.81 2.53
CA THR A 210 11.58 8.05 1.88
C THR A 210 12.26 7.16 2.90
N ILE A 211 12.35 5.87 2.61
CA ILE A 211 12.96 4.85 3.46
C ILE A 211 14.22 4.32 2.75
N GLY A 212 15.38 4.54 3.34
CA GLY A 212 16.64 3.97 2.87
C GLY A 212 16.95 2.68 3.62
N LEU A 213 17.03 1.56 2.91
CA LEU A 213 17.41 0.26 3.47
C LEU A 213 18.86 -0.08 3.12
N HIS A 214 19.71 -0.25 4.13
CA HIS A 214 21.13 -0.52 3.92
C HIS A 214 21.32 -1.87 3.19
N ASN A 215 22.36 -2.01 2.38
CA ASN A 215 22.60 -3.21 1.53
C ASN A 215 22.63 -4.58 2.25
N ARG A 216 22.79 -4.59 3.58
CA ARG A 216 22.83 -5.79 4.42
C ARG A 216 21.55 -5.98 5.23
N TRP A 217 20.50 -5.21 4.97
CA TRP A 217 19.28 -5.18 5.77
C TRP A 217 18.58 -6.54 5.84
N ALA A 218 18.76 -7.40 4.84
CA ALA A 218 18.19 -8.73 4.79
C ALA A 218 19.26 -9.85 4.84
N ASN A 219 20.40 -9.59 5.48
CA ASN A 219 21.48 -10.59 5.63
C ASN A 219 21.26 -11.57 6.78
N THR A 220 20.59 -11.15 7.85
CA THR A 220 20.25 -12.01 8.98
C THR A 220 18.78 -11.85 9.32
N PRO A 221 18.13 -12.86 9.92
CA PRO A 221 16.71 -12.75 10.31
C PRO A 221 16.43 -11.54 11.19
N LYS A 222 17.33 -11.21 12.14
CA LYS A 222 17.18 -10.06 13.02
C LYS A 222 17.15 -8.73 12.28
N VAL A 223 18.13 -8.48 11.41
CA VAL A 223 18.22 -7.21 10.67
C VAL A 223 17.09 -7.12 9.64
N MET A 224 16.65 -8.25 9.09
CA MET A 224 15.52 -8.32 8.17
C MET A 224 14.23 -7.89 8.88
N GLU A 225 14.00 -8.38 10.09
CA GLU A 225 12.85 -8.00 10.91
C GLU A 225 12.87 -6.51 11.29
N GLU A 226 14.04 -5.97 11.66
CA GLU A 226 14.21 -4.52 11.88
C GLU A 226 13.85 -3.70 10.64
N GLY A 227 14.25 -4.17 9.45
CA GLY A 227 13.86 -3.56 8.17
C GLY A 227 12.36 -3.66 7.88
N HIS A 228 11.73 -4.81 8.15
CA HIS A 228 10.29 -4.98 8.01
C HIS A 228 9.53 -4.00 8.90
N LEU A 229 9.87 -3.94 10.19
CA LEU A 229 9.25 -3.03 11.15
C LEU A 229 9.42 -1.57 10.74
N LEU A 230 10.59 -1.20 10.24
CA LEU A 230 10.82 0.15 9.71
C LEU A 230 9.88 0.47 8.55
N ILE A 231 9.71 -0.44 7.59
CA ILE A 231 8.78 -0.26 6.46
C ILE A 231 7.34 -0.13 6.98
N ILE A 232 6.90 -1.06 7.82
CA ILE A 232 5.51 -1.11 8.32
C ILE A 232 5.19 0.17 9.09
N ASN A 233 6.02 0.55 10.05
CA ASN A 233 5.77 1.73 10.89
C ASN A 233 5.70 3.03 10.07
N ASN A 234 6.44 3.11 8.97
CA ASN A 234 6.49 4.29 8.11
C ASN A 234 5.49 4.25 6.94
N THR A 235 4.84 3.11 6.70
CA THR A 235 3.77 2.94 5.70
C THR A 235 2.38 2.86 6.33
N GLN A 236 2.30 2.59 7.63
CA GLN A 236 1.06 2.67 8.39
C GLN A 236 0.53 4.11 8.35
N THR A 237 -0.69 4.27 7.83
CA THR A 237 -1.33 5.58 7.66
C THR A 237 -2.83 5.41 7.58
N SER A 238 -3.57 6.46 7.96
CA SER A 238 -5.01 6.57 7.73
C SER A 238 -5.35 6.94 6.28
N ALA A 239 -4.38 7.39 5.48
CA ALA A 239 -4.62 7.80 4.10
C ALA A 239 -5.32 6.70 3.29
N GLU A 240 -6.33 7.08 2.53
CA GLU A 240 -7.13 6.18 1.70
C GLU A 240 -6.30 5.59 0.57
N PHE A 241 -5.33 6.34 0.05
CA PHE A 241 -4.46 5.90 -1.03
C PHE A 241 -2.98 5.94 -0.62
N LEU A 242 -2.38 4.75 -0.49
CA LEU A 242 -0.94 4.61 -0.28
C LEU A 242 -0.26 4.31 -1.62
N LEU A 243 0.42 5.29 -2.18
CA LEU A 243 1.21 5.14 -3.40
C LEU A 243 2.64 4.74 -3.03
N VAL A 244 3.15 3.64 -3.58
CA VAL A 244 4.46 3.09 -3.23
C VAL A 244 5.34 3.01 -4.46
N LYS A 245 6.60 3.37 -4.30
CA LYS A 245 7.68 3.08 -5.24
C LYS A 245 8.76 2.33 -4.50
N ALA A 246 8.94 1.05 -4.82
CA ALA A 246 9.94 0.20 -4.17
C ALA A 246 11.07 -0.14 -5.16
N HIS A 247 12.30 0.23 -4.81
CA HIS A 247 13.55 -0.13 -5.48
C HIS A 247 14.42 -0.92 -4.50
N SER A 248 14.06 -2.18 -4.29
CA SER A 248 14.86 -3.12 -3.50
C SER A 248 15.40 -4.22 -4.40
N PHE A 249 16.62 -4.70 -4.13
CA PHE A 249 17.18 -5.89 -4.79
C PHE A 249 16.80 -7.18 -4.06
N ARG A 250 16.18 -7.05 -2.88
CA ARG A 250 15.72 -8.14 -2.03
C ARG A 250 14.22 -8.01 -1.83
N LEU A 251 13.55 -9.15 -1.75
CA LEU A 251 12.14 -9.22 -1.36
C LEU A 251 11.93 -8.47 -0.04
N LEU A 252 10.95 -7.57 0.01
CA LEU A 252 10.63 -6.86 1.25
C LEU A 252 9.98 -7.77 2.27
N PHE A 253 9.31 -8.84 1.83
CA PHE A 253 8.62 -9.81 2.68
C PHE A 253 8.68 -11.20 2.02
N PRO A 254 9.79 -11.95 2.18
CA PRO A 254 10.07 -13.17 1.40
C PRO A 254 9.23 -14.40 1.79
N THR A 255 8.65 -14.43 2.99
CA THR A 255 8.02 -15.63 3.59
C THR A 255 6.50 -15.64 3.55
N GLU A 256 5.86 -14.65 2.93
CA GLU A 256 4.42 -14.40 3.12
C GLU A 256 3.58 -14.50 1.85
N ALA A 257 4.01 -15.33 0.90
CA ALA A 257 3.28 -15.55 -0.34
C ALA A 257 3.50 -16.92 -0.98
#